data_AF-A0A969HZ01-F1
#
_entry.id   AF-A0A969HZ01-F1
#
_cell.length_a   1.000
_cell.length_b   1.000
_cell.length_c   1.000
_cell.angle_alpha   90.00
_cell.angle_beta   90.00
_cell.angle_gamma   90.00
#
_symmetry.space_group_name_H-M   'P 1'
#
loop_
_entity.id
_entity.type
_entity.pdbx_description
1 polymer ?
#
loop_
_entity_poly.entity_id
_entity_poly.type
_entity_poly.pdbx_seq_one_letter_code
_entity_poly.pdbx_strand_id
1 'polypeptide(L)'
;MLTPIYITQMLLSLLNVALIYVLAWQVVRHRTAGSGQQANVRAPTIAALLAALYLPFAIYPQIVLGETFYSTLLLLAFVVLGHWASHVSTTRASVFWLAVAGGLCGLATLTRGLTLGFLPLVALWVVWWQWARRQSHPQPLPARLAPLAFVLACLLTILPWTVYASRAYGGLVLVDTTGAFNLLLGARTAYDGGRSDAPTRNFVLALLNERLSDNERHTLLADACLYQRGDERLLAALARPASDITHAERQQLMTAEGLCLLTAKPGAFVAKSLTELVDLFQINYTGAERMTDGFALGWLPRWYVLALFVLDDTLYVVLLVLAVLGWALAWQRLPGRSFWMRPPLVTLVGLWWLYNLGTAPLLFAINRFRIPLLPFACIFAALLLVALWERNQQQGHHRLVIAPLALLVAAVLATVAITPYAYLQAPPAPWASYMGPYPSSFAVSQIAWRTRTTFLYEQQIIDALGRGDGFDRKLNLITARAPPRSRCWRRSIFAAGASWSTIRRSTIF
;
A
#
# COMPACT_ATOMS: atom_id res chain seq x y z
N MET A 1 -5.99 27.58 4.07
CA MET A 1 -5.00 27.12 3.08
C MET A 1 -5.10 25.63 2.72
N LEU A 2 -5.81 24.78 3.50
CA LEU A 2 -5.95 23.34 3.18
C LEU A 2 -7.04 23.01 2.14
N THR A 3 -8.06 23.85 1.98
CA THR A 3 -9.19 23.60 1.07
C THR A 3 -8.77 23.32 -0.37
N PRO A 4 -7.86 24.09 -1.01
CA PRO A 4 -7.40 23.79 -2.36
C PRO A 4 -6.74 22.42 -2.48
N ILE A 5 -5.97 22.02 -1.45
CA ILE A 5 -5.29 20.72 -1.42
C ILE A 5 -6.31 19.58 -1.41
N TYR A 6 -7.34 19.67 -0.56
CA TYR A 6 -8.42 18.69 -0.53
C TYR A 6 -9.18 18.62 -1.84
N ILE A 7 -9.50 19.76 -2.46
CA ILE A 7 -10.18 19.80 -3.77
C ILE A 7 -9.32 19.09 -4.81
N THR A 8 -8.03 19.41 -4.91
CA THR A 8 -7.12 18.75 -5.86
C THR A 8 -7.04 17.24 -5.61
N GLN A 9 -6.90 16.80 -4.36
CA GLN A 9 -6.86 15.39 -4.00
C GLN A 9 -8.16 14.66 -4.38
N MET A 10 -9.33 15.29 -4.18
CA MET A 10 -10.62 14.72 -4.58
C MET A 10 -10.74 14.60 -6.09
N LEU A 11 -10.34 15.63 -6.83
CA LEU A 11 -10.31 15.61 -8.29
C LEU A 11 -9.39 14.51 -8.83
N LEU A 12 -8.21 14.32 -8.23
CA LEU A 12 -7.29 13.25 -8.59
C LEU A 12 -7.87 11.86 -8.31
N SER A 13 -8.61 11.69 -7.22
CA SER A 13 -9.29 10.41 -6.92
C SER A 13 -10.42 10.10 -7.91
N LEU A 14 -11.23 11.10 -8.26
CA LEU A 14 -12.25 10.95 -9.32
C LEU A 14 -11.60 10.63 -10.67
N LEU A 15 -10.46 11.27 -10.97
CA LEU A 15 -9.68 10.96 -12.17
C LEU A 15 -9.15 9.52 -12.15
N ASN A 16 -8.72 8.99 -10.99
CA ASN A 16 -8.30 7.59 -10.87
C ASN A 16 -9.43 6.63 -11.28
N VAL A 17 -10.67 6.88 -10.86
CA VAL A 17 -11.84 6.08 -11.27
C VAL A 17 -12.03 6.12 -12.79
N ALA A 18 -11.93 7.30 -13.40
CA ALA A 18 -12.02 7.47 -14.85
C ALA A 18 -10.87 6.76 -15.60
N LEU A 19 -9.65 6.80 -15.07
CA LEU A 19 -8.50 6.11 -15.67
C LEU A 19 -8.63 4.58 -15.57
N ILE A 20 -9.18 4.06 -14.48
CA ILE A 20 -9.50 2.64 -14.33
C ILE A 20 -10.52 2.20 -15.38
N TYR A 21 -11.56 3.01 -15.62
CA TYR A 21 -12.51 2.78 -16.73
C TYR A 21 -11.79 2.71 -18.08
N VAL A 22 -10.94 3.69 -18.39
CA VAL A 22 -10.22 3.77 -19.67
C VAL A 22 -9.29 2.57 -19.86
N LEU A 23 -8.55 2.18 -18.83
CA LEU A 23 -7.68 0.99 -18.87
C LEU A 23 -8.49 -0.29 -19.10
N ALA A 24 -9.58 -0.48 -18.36
CA ALA A 24 -10.47 -1.62 -18.58
C ALA A 24 -11.02 -1.66 -20.02
N TRP A 25 -11.40 -0.50 -20.56
CA TRP A 25 -11.84 -0.37 -21.94
C TRP A 25 -10.75 -0.76 -22.94
N GLN A 26 -9.50 -0.32 -22.72
CA GLN A 26 -8.36 -0.74 -23.55
C GLN A 26 -8.15 -2.26 -23.51
N VAL A 27 -8.29 -2.91 -22.36
CA VAL A 27 -8.21 -4.38 -22.24
C VAL A 27 -9.34 -5.05 -23.03
N VAL A 28 -10.60 -4.64 -22.84
CA VAL A 28 -11.75 -5.24 -23.54
C VAL A 28 -11.65 -5.05 -25.05
N ARG A 29 -11.32 -3.84 -25.51
CA ARG A 29 -11.18 -3.54 -26.93
C ARG A 29 -10.10 -4.39 -27.59
N HIS A 30 -8.99 -4.65 -26.91
CA HIS A 30 -7.94 -5.53 -27.43
C HIS A 30 -8.37 -6.99 -27.59
N ARG A 31 -9.23 -7.47 -26.69
CA ARG A 31 -9.73 -8.85 -26.75
C ARG A 31 -10.77 -9.04 -27.85
N THR A 32 -11.59 -8.02 -28.09
CA THR A 32 -12.63 -8.03 -29.13
C THR A 32 -12.12 -7.60 -30.51
N ALA A 33 -10.95 -6.96 -30.58
CA ALA A 33 -10.31 -6.62 -31.85
C ALA A 33 -10.06 -7.87 -32.69
N GLY A 34 -10.84 -8.03 -33.77
CA GLY A 34 -10.76 -9.13 -34.73
C GLY A 34 -11.86 -10.18 -34.62
N SER A 35 -12.68 -10.19 -33.57
CA SER A 35 -13.82 -11.13 -33.45
C SER A 35 -15.11 -10.63 -34.12
N GLY A 36 -15.12 -9.39 -34.62
CA GLY A 36 -16.35 -8.72 -35.11
C GLY A 36 -17.35 -8.37 -34.00
N GLN A 37 -17.09 -8.76 -32.76
CA GLN A 37 -17.97 -8.51 -31.62
C GLN A 37 -17.77 -7.10 -31.08
N GLN A 38 -18.86 -6.41 -30.79
CA GLN A 38 -18.82 -5.08 -30.20
C GLN A 38 -18.23 -5.14 -28.77
N ALA A 39 -17.33 -4.21 -28.46
CA ALA A 39 -16.71 -4.13 -27.14
C ALA A 39 -17.76 -3.86 -26.07
N ASN A 40 -17.90 -4.78 -25.11
CA ASN A 40 -18.87 -4.65 -24.03
C ASN A 40 -18.43 -3.58 -23.02
N VAL A 41 -19.20 -2.50 -22.91
CA VAL A 41 -18.97 -1.39 -21.96
C VAL A 41 -19.18 -1.77 -20.50
N ARG A 42 -19.82 -2.92 -20.21
CA ARG A 42 -20.13 -3.35 -18.84
C ARG A 42 -18.89 -3.56 -17.98
N ALA A 43 -17.83 -4.19 -18.52
CA ALA A 43 -16.63 -4.48 -17.74
C ALA A 43 -15.91 -3.19 -17.29
N PRO A 44 -15.66 -2.19 -18.17
CA PRO A 44 -15.16 -0.89 -17.76
C PRO A 44 -16.02 -0.19 -16.71
N THR A 45 -17.34 -0.19 -16.87
CA THR A 45 -18.27 0.44 -15.91
C THR A 45 -18.20 -0.24 -14.55
N ILE A 46 -18.18 -1.58 -14.52
CA ILE A 46 -18.06 -2.34 -13.26
C ILE A 46 -16.69 -2.10 -12.62
N ALA A 47 -15.60 -2.05 -13.38
CA ALA A 47 -14.26 -1.76 -12.84
C ALA A 47 -14.21 -0.38 -12.17
N ALA A 48 -14.79 0.64 -12.82
CA ALA A 48 -14.89 1.99 -12.27
C ALA A 48 -15.77 2.04 -11.02
N LEU A 49 -16.91 1.34 -11.02
CA LEU A 49 -17.80 1.26 -9.86
C LEU A 49 -17.11 0.57 -8.66
N LEU A 50 -16.41 -0.54 -8.90
CA LEU A 50 -15.65 -1.23 -7.85
C LEU A 50 -14.59 -0.31 -7.25
N ALA A 51 -13.88 0.47 -8.07
CA ALA A 51 -12.92 1.45 -7.60
C ALA A 51 -13.58 2.61 -6.82
N ALA A 52 -14.72 3.13 -7.29
CA ALA A 52 -15.44 4.21 -6.62
C ALA A 52 -16.02 3.77 -5.26
N LEU A 53 -16.42 2.50 -5.14
CA LEU A 53 -16.94 1.92 -3.90
C LEU A 53 -15.82 1.48 -2.94
N TYR A 54 -14.60 1.28 -3.43
CA TYR A 54 -13.49 0.83 -2.60
C TYR A 54 -13.06 1.94 -1.63
N LEU A 55 -13.38 1.75 -0.35
CA LEU A 55 -13.33 2.80 0.66
C LEU A 55 -11.95 3.47 0.79
N PRO A 56 -10.81 2.76 0.72
CA PRO A 56 -9.50 3.40 0.73
C PRO A 56 -9.31 4.45 -0.39
N PHE A 57 -9.83 4.23 -1.61
CA PHE A 57 -9.72 5.25 -2.66
C PHE A 57 -10.53 6.52 -2.36
N ALA A 58 -11.61 6.40 -1.57
CA ALA A 58 -12.40 7.54 -1.10
C ALA A 58 -11.78 8.26 0.11
N ILE A 59 -11.08 7.53 1.00
CA ILE A 59 -10.47 8.10 2.21
C ILE A 59 -9.12 8.77 1.92
N TYR A 60 -8.27 8.18 1.07
CA TYR A 60 -6.90 8.66 0.85
C TYR A 60 -6.78 10.14 0.43
N PRO A 61 -7.74 10.71 -0.33
CA PRO A 61 -7.78 12.14 -0.59
C PRO A 61 -8.00 13.02 0.65
N GLN A 62 -8.68 12.51 1.68
CA GLN A 62 -9.06 13.23 2.92
C GLN A 62 -7.93 13.34 3.93
N ILE A 63 -6.86 12.59 3.73
CA ILE A 63 -5.67 12.54 4.60
C ILE A 63 -4.44 13.11 3.90
N VAL A 64 -4.60 13.65 2.68
CA VAL A 64 -3.56 14.37 1.93
C VAL A 64 -2.30 13.52 1.74
N LEU A 65 -2.47 12.23 1.49
CA LEU A 65 -1.35 11.35 1.21
C LEU A 65 -0.91 11.43 -0.26
N GLY A 66 0.39 11.25 -0.52
CA GLY A 66 0.97 11.28 -1.87
C GLY A 66 0.51 10.14 -2.78
N GLU A 67 -0.14 9.10 -2.26
CA GLU A 67 -0.66 7.94 -2.99
C GLU A 67 -1.64 8.29 -4.08
N THR A 68 -2.55 9.24 -3.81
CA THR A 68 -3.59 9.58 -4.79
C THR A 68 -2.94 10.12 -6.05
N PHE A 69 -2.02 11.07 -5.88
CA PHE A 69 -1.26 11.69 -6.96
C PHE A 69 -0.34 10.68 -7.66
N TYR A 70 0.41 9.88 -6.88
CA TYR A 70 1.23 8.80 -7.41
C TYR A 70 0.42 7.82 -8.28
N SER A 71 -0.74 7.39 -7.79
CA SER A 71 -1.61 6.45 -8.50
C SER A 71 -2.17 7.07 -9.78
N THR A 72 -2.52 8.36 -9.76
CA THR A 72 -2.95 9.08 -10.97
C THR A 72 -1.86 9.07 -12.04
N LEU A 73 -0.62 9.42 -11.69
CA LEU A 73 0.50 9.42 -12.62
C LEU A 73 0.80 8.02 -13.15
N LEU A 74 0.78 7.01 -12.29
CA LEU A 74 0.98 5.62 -12.67
C LEU A 74 -0.12 5.14 -13.64
N LEU A 75 -1.39 5.40 -13.34
CA LEU A 75 -2.51 5.00 -14.20
C LEU A 75 -2.47 5.71 -15.54
N LEU A 76 -2.15 7.02 -15.57
CA LEU A 76 -1.94 7.76 -16.82
C LEU A 76 -0.82 7.14 -17.65
N ALA A 77 0.31 6.78 -17.03
CA ALA A 77 1.41 6.12 -17.73
C ALA A 77 0.97 4.79 -18.36
N PHE A 78 0.17 3.98 -17.63
CA PHE A 78 -0.38 2.73 -18.16
C PHE A 78 -1.38 2.97 -19.30
N VAL A 79 -2.22 4.02 -19.22
CA VAL A 79 -3.16 4.40 -20.28
C VAL A 79 -2.39 4.75 -21.55
N VAL A 80 -1.31 5.54 -21.42
CA VAL A 80 -0.47 5.95 -22.55
C VAL A 80 0.30 4.77 -23.13
N LEU A 81 0.89 3.91 -22.29
CA LEU A 81 1.58 2.69 -22.74
C LEU A 81 0.62 1.72 -23.43
N GLY A 82 -0.59 1.54 -22.91
CA GLY A 82 -1.63 0.73 -23.53
C GLY A 82 -2.12 1.33 -24.85
N HIS A 83 -2.27 2.64 -24.95
CA HIS A 83 -2.60 3.33 -26.20
C HIS A 83 -1.48 3.19 -27.24
N TRP A 84 -0.24 3.41 -26.84
CA TRP A 84 0.94 3.23 -27.69
C TRP A 84 1.02 1.81 -28.25
N ALA A 85 0.86 0.82 -27.39
CA ALA A 85 0.96 -0.59 -27.75
C ALA A 85 -0.15 -1.05 -28.70
N SER A 86 -1.28 -0.32 -28.74
CA SER A 86 -2.51 -0.72 -29.43
C SER A 86 -2.72 -0.04 -30.79
N HIS A 87 -2.39 1.25 -30.94
CA HIS A 87 -2.84 2.04 -32.09
C HIS A 87 -1.73 2.62 -32.96
N VAL A 88 -0.50 2.70 -32.44
CA VAL A 88 0.46 3.58 -33.09
C VAL A 88 1.14 2.89 -34.28
N SER A 89 0.83 3.42 -35.47
CA SER A 89 1.35 3.00 -36.77
C SER A 89 2.51 3.87 -37.26
N THR A 90 2.50 5.16 -36.93
CA THR A 90 3.53 6.10 -37.39
C THR A 90 4.66 6.24 -36.39
N THR A 91 5.87 6.46 -36.90
CA THR A 91 7.05 6.52 -36.05
C THR A 91 7.07 7.72 -35.12
N ARG A 92 6.64 8.89 -35.60
CA ARG A 92 6.63 10.13 -34.79
C ARG A 92 5.66 10.03 -33.61
N ALA A 93 4.45 9.52 -33.86
CA ALA A 93 3.49 9.29 -32.78
C ALA A 93 4.01 8.26 -31.77
N SER A 94 4.75 7.24 -32.23
CA SER A 94 5.31 6.18 -31.35
C SER A 94 6.30 6.77 -30.36
N VAL A 95 7.24 7.58 -30.87
CA VAL A 95 8.23 8.30 -30.07
C VAL A 95 7.55 9.26 -29.10
N PHE A 96 6.56 10.03 -29.56
CA PHE A 96 5.83 10.97 -28.71
C PHE A 96 5.14 10.28 -27.54
N TRP A 97 4.34 9.23 -27.80
CA TRP A 97 3.62 8.54 -26.73
C TRP A 97 4.56 7.85 -25.74
N LEU A 98 5.67 7.28 -26.20
CA LEU A 98 6.68 6.71 -25.30
C LEU A 98 7.41 7.78 -24.48
N ALA A 99 7.69 8.95 -25.05
CA ALA A 99 8.22 10.07 -24.29
C ALA A 99 7.22 10.57 -23.23
N VAL A 100 5.93 10.69 -23.57
CA VAL A 100 4.89 11.05 -22.60
C VAL A 100 4.79 10.01 -21.49
N ALA A 101 4.78 8.71 -21.82
CA ALA A 101 4.79 7.64 -20.83
C ALA A 101 6.03 7.69 -19.92
N GLY A 102 7.21 7.93 -20.50
CA GLY A 102 8.46 8.06 -19.76
C GLY A 102 8.45 9.25 -18.81
N GLY A 103 7.95 10.41 -19.27
CA GLY A 103 7.75 11.59 -18.43
C GLY A 103 6.83 11.32 -17.25
N LEU A 104 5.68 10.67 -17.49
CA LEU A 104 4.72 10.28 -16.44
C LEU A 104 5.30 9.26 -15.45
N CYS A 105 6.01 8.24 -15.93
CA CYS A 105 6.73 7.29 -15.08
C CYS A 105 7.85 7.95 -14.25
N GLY A 106 8.54 8.94 -14.83
CA GLY A 106 9.52 9.76 -14.13
C GLY A 106 8.88 10.58 -13.00
N LEU A 107 7.74 11.22 -13.26
CA LEU A 107 6.99 11.98 -12.25
C LEU A 107 6.44 11.06 -11.14
N ALA A 108 5.93 9.88 -11.50
CA ALA A 108 5.50 8.87 -10.53
C ALA A 108 6.67 8.45 -9.62
N THR A 109 7.87 8.28 -10.20
CA THR A 109 9.10 7.98 -9.48
C THR A 109 9.49 9.08 -8.51
N LEU A 110 9.41 10.34 -8.92
CA LEU A 110 9.66 11.46 -8.00
C LEU A 110 8.63 11.57 -6.87
N THR A 111 7.41 11.04 -7.08
CA THR A 111 6.38 11.00 -6.03
C THR A 111 6.62 9.84 -5.06
N ARG A 112 7.09 8.69 -5.56
CA ARG A 112 7.50 7.52 -4.76
C ARG A 112 8.60 6.73 -5.45
N GLY A 113 9.70 6.46 -4.73
CA GLY A 113 10.82 5.67 -5.24
C GLY A 113 10.48 4.25 -5.71
N LEU A 114 9.30 3.71 -5.38
CA LEU A 114 8.87 2.36 -5.78
C LEU A 114 8.90 2.15 -7.30
N THR A 115 8.57 3.16 -8.12
CA THR A 115 8.59 2.98 -9.59
C THR A 115 10.00 3.00 -10.17
N LEU A 116 11.02 3.46 -9.43
CA LEU A 116 12.40 3.52 -9.92
C LEU A 116 12.89 2.13 -10.38
N GLY A 117 12.65 1.10 -9.56
CA GLY A 117 12.98 -0.29 -9.90
C GLY A 117 12.10 -0.89 -10.99
N PHE A 118 10.92 -0.31 -11.25
CA PHE A 118 10.00 -0.75 -12.31
C PHE A 118 10.34 -0.17 -13.68
N LEU A 119 10.97 1.02 -13.75
CA LEU A 119 11.38 1.66 -15.02
C LEU A 119 12.17 0.73 -15.97
N PRO A 120 13.22 0.00 -15.53
CA PRO A 120 13.94 -0.91 -16.42
C PRO A 120 13.05 -2.04 -16.92
N LEU A 121 12.11 -2.54 -16.11
CA LEU A 121 11.16 -3.58 -16.54
C LEU A 121 10.21 -3.06 -17.62
N VAL A 122 9.74 -1.81 -17.50
CA VAL A 122 8.92 -1.17 -18.54
C VAL A 122 9.73 -0.97 -19.82
N ALA A 123 10.97 -0.51 -19.73
CA ALA A 123 11.83 -0.33 -20.89
C ALA A 123 12.09 -1.65 -21.63
N LEU A 124 12.40 -2.72 -20.89
CA LEU A 124 12.55 -4.07 -21.44
C LEU A 124 11.25 -4.58 -22.04
N TRP A 125 10.11 -4.33 -21.40
CA TRP A 125 8.79 -4.67 -21.93
C TRP A 125 8.48 -3.94 -23.24
N VAL A 126 8.82 -2.64 -23.35
CA VAL A 126 8.67 -1.86 -24.59
C VAL A 126 9.53 -2.44 -25.71
N VAL A 127 10.80 -2.78 -25.44
CA VAL A 127 11.70 -3.42 -26.41
C VAL A 127 11.14 -4.77 -26.86
N TRP A 128 10.72 -5.60 -25.90
CA TRP A 128 10.13 -6.91 -26.16
C TRP A 128 8.85 -6.80 -27.01
N TRP A 129 7.96 -5.86 -26.68
CA TRP A 129 6.72 -5.64 -27.43
C TRP A 129 6.98 -5.19 -28.88
N GLN A 130 7.95 -4.28 -29.07
CA GLN A 130 8.36 -3.88 -30.42
C GLN A 130 8.93 -5.04 -31.21
N TRP A 131 9.80 -5.86 -30.59
CA TRP A 131 10.35 -7.05 -31.22
C TRP A 131 9.27 -8.06 -31.61
N ALA A 132 8.30 -8.32 -30.72
CA ALA A 132 7.17 -9.18 -31.02
C ALA A 132 6.33 -8.66 -32.21
N ARG A 133 6.09 -7.34 -32.30
CA ARG A 133 5.40 -6.72 -33.45
C ARG A 133 6.19 -6.82 -34.76
N ARG A 134 7.53 -6.78 -34.70
CA ARG A 134 8.39 -6.86 -35.89
C ARG A 134 8.27 -8.18 -36.64
N GLN A 135 8.02 -9.28 -35.91
CA GLN A 135 7.85 -10.59 -36.53
C GLN A 135 6.64 -10.63 -37.48
N SER A 136 5.67 -9.73 -37.31
CA SER A 136 4.48 -9.66 -38.16
C SER A 136 4.55 -8.55 -39.19
N HIS A 137 5.23 -7.44 -38.89
CA HIS A 137 5.39 -6.33 -39.82
C HIS A 137 6.78 -5.69 -39.67
N PRO A 138 7.58 -5.61 -40.75
CA PRO A 138 8.87 -4.91 -40.70
C PRO A 138 8.66 -3.44 -40.32
N GLN A 139 9.42 -2.97 -39.33
CA GLN A 139 9.30 -1.60 -38.83
C GLN A 139 10.44 -0.69 -39.32
N PRO A 140 10.15 0.60 -39.56
CA PRO A 140 11.15 1.58 -39.97
C PRO A 140 12.18 1.84 -38.85
N LEU A 141 13.42 2.21 -39.23
CA LEU A 141 14.54 2.50 -38.31
C LEU A 141 14.16 3.40 -37.11
N PRO A 142 13.46 4.53 -37.26
CA PRO A 142 13.17 5.40 -36.12
C PRO A 142 12.20 4.76 -35.10
N ALA A 143 11.44 3.72 -35.47
CA ALA A 143 10.62 2.98 -34.52
C ALA A 143 11.49 2.12 -33.58
N ARG A 144 12.73 1.80 -34.01
CA ARG A 144 13.72 1.08 -33.20
C ARG A 144 14.32 1.94 -32.09
N LEU A 145 14.30 3.26 -32.25
CA LEU A 145 14.78 4.22 -31.25
C LEU A 145 13.68 4.64 -30.27
N ALA A 146 12.44 4.21 -30.47
CA ALA A 146 11.33 4.62 -29.61
C ALA A 146 11.48 4.20 -28.13
N PRO A 147 12.11 3.06 -27.75
CA PRO A 147 12.41 2.77 -26.34
C PRO A 147 13.39 3.77 -25.71
N LEU A 148 14.33 4.29 -26.51
CA LEU A 148 15.26 5.33 -26.05
C LEU A 148 14.50 6.60 -25.67
N ALA A 149 13.44 6.96 -26.40
CA ALA A 149 12.61 8.11 -26.06
C ALA A 149 11.92 7.97 -24.69
N PHE A 150 11.45 6.76 -24.34
CA PHE A 150 10.91 6.48 -23.00
C PHE A 150 11.98 6.68 -21.92
N VAL A 151 13.17 6.08 -22.09
CA VAL A 151 14.26 6.17 -21.11
C VAL A 151 14.76 7.59 -20.96
N LEU A 152 14.98 8.31 -22.07
CA LEU A 152 15.41 9.71 -22.03
C LEU A 152 14.38 10.60 -21.35
N ALA A 153 13.08 10.41 -21.61
CA ALA A 153 12.04 11.18 -20.93
C ALA A 153 11.99 10.88 -19.42
N CYS A 154 12.13 9.62 -18.99
CA CYS A 154 12.28 9.28 -17.57
C CYS A 154 13.47 10.01 -16.94
N LEU A 155 14.63 9.97 -17.60
CA LEU A 155 15.86 10.62 -17.12
C LEU A 155 15.72 12.14 -17.06
N LEU A 156 15.16 12.78 -18.09
CA LEU A 156 14.94 14.23 -18.12
C LEU A 156 14.02 14.70 -17.00
N THR A 157 13.05 13.87 -16.59
CA THR A 157 12.19 14.18 -15.44
C THR A 157 12.91 13.99 -14.11
N ILE A 158 13.65 12.88 -13.93
CA ILE A 158 14.23 12.50 -12.63
C ILE A 158 15.53 13.27 -12.34
N LEU A 159 16.39 13.44 -13.35
CA LEU A 159 17.76 13.94 -13.19
C LEU A 159 17.85 15.35 -12.56
N PRO A 160 16.97 16.32 -12.86
CA PRO A 160 17.04 17.64 -12.20
C PRO A 160 16.91 17.55 -10.68
N TRP A 161 15.98 16.71 -10.19
CA TRP A 161 15.81 16.46 -8.77
C TRP A 161 17.01 15.69 -8.20
N THR A 162 17.49 14.65 -8.89
CA THR A 162 18.69 13.90 -8.50
C THR A 162 19.90 14.84 -8.30
N VAL A 163 20.14 15.76 -9.24
CA VAL A 163 21.25 16.71 -9.17
C VAL A 163 21.08 17.67 -8.00
N TYR A 164 19.88 18.22 -7.82
CA TYR A 164 19.56 19.11 -6.70
C TYR A 164 19.75 18.39 -5.35
N ALA A 165 19.09 17.25 -5.17
CA ALA A 165 19.13 16.46 -3.95
C ALA A 165 20.56 16.00 -3.64
N SER A 166 21.32 15.57 -4.65
CA SER A 166 22.68 15.10 -4.43
C SER A 166 23.62 16.22 -3.97
N ARG A 167 23.45 17.44 -4.50
CA ARG A 167 24.18 18.63 -4.05
C ARG A 167 23.75 19.04 -2.64
N ALA A 168 22.45 19.07 -2.37
CA ALA A 168 21.89 19.47 -1.08
C ALA A 168 22.25 18.51 0.05
N TYR A 169 22.30 17.20 -0.23
CA TYR A 169 22.55 16.16 0.76
C TYR A 169 24.00 15.68 0.83
N GLY A 170 24.90 16.23 0.02
CA GLY A 170 26.34 15.96 0.07
C GLY A 170 26.75 14.58 -0.47
N GLY A 171 26.02 14.02 -1.44
CA GLY A 171 26.33 12.74 -2.07
C GLY A 171 25.18 12.22 -2.95
N LEU A 172 25.35 11.10 -3.66
CA LEU A 172 24.36 10.64 -4.65
C LEU A 172 23.02 10.27 -3.99
N VAL A 173 21.97 11.02 -4.34
CA VAL A 173 20.57 10.74 -3.97
C VAL A 173 19.75 10.70 -5.25
N LEU A 174 19.37 9.50 -5.70
CA LEU A 174 18.65 9.33 -6.97
C LEU A 174 17.24 9.93 -6.90
N VAL A 175 16.45 9.55 -5.88
CA VAL A 175 15.04 9.92 -5.79
C VAL A 175 14.68 10.34 -4.38
N ASP A 176 14.86 9.45 -3.39
CA ASP A 176 14.58 9.73 -1.99
C ASP A 176 15.61 9.08 -1.08
N THR A 177 15.56 9.48 0.20
CA THR A 177 16.46 9.01 1.25
C THR A 177 15.82 7.93 2.12
N THR A 178 14.58 7.54 1.82
CA THR A 178 13.77 6.63 2.64
C THR A 178 14.07 5.17 2.37
N GLY A 179 14.55 4.85 1.15
CA GLY A 179 14.93 3.49 0.77
C GLY A 179 15.97 2.85 1.71
N ALA A 180 17.00 3.61 2.11
CA ALA A 180 18.04 3.13 3.02
C ALA A 180 17.49 2.81 4.42
N PHE A 181 16.58 3.65 4.93
CA PHE A 181 15.91 3.42 6.21
C PHE A 181 15.00 2.19 6.15
N ASN A 182 14.21 2.03 5.10
CA ASN A 182 13.32 0.88 4.93
C ASN A 182 14.10 -0.43 4.79
N LEU A 183 15.22 -0.42 4.06
CA LEU A 183 16.13 -1.56 3.96
C LEU A 183 16.69 -1.93 5.33
N LEU A 184 17.21 -0.95 6.08
CA LEU A 184 17.74 -1.17 7.42
C LEU A 184 16.67 -1.72 8.37
N LEU A 185 15.49 -1.09 8.40
CA LEU A 185 14.37 -1.52 9.24
C LEU A 185 13.94 -2.96 8.92
N GLY A 186 13.82 -3.29 7.63
CA GLY A 186 13.47 -4.63 7.17
C GLY A 186 14.54 -5.66 7.52
N ALA A 187 15.82 -5.33 7.31
CA ALA A 187 16.95 -6.19 7.64
C ALA A 187 17.04 -6.43 9.16
N ARG A 188 16.85 -5.40 9.97
CA ARG A 188 16.89 -5.50 11.44
C ARG A 188 15.74 -6.32 11.99
N THR A 189 14.52 -6.08 11.49
CA THR A 189 13.33 -6.88 11.85
C THR A 189 13.56 -8.37 11.57
N ALA A 190 14.17 -8.69 10.42
CA ALA A 190 14.54 -10.06 10.10
C ALA A 190 15.63 -10.62 11.02
N TYR A 191 16.68 -9.83 11.29
CA TYR A 191 17.83 -10.24 12.10
C TYR A 191 17.46 -10.55 13.56
N ASP A 192 16.58 -9.74 14.14
CA ASP A 192 16.12 -9.86 15.54
C ASP A 192 14.99 -10.90 15.70
N GLY A 193 14.35 -11.32 14.60
CA GLY A 193 13.21 -12.25 14.62
C GLY A 193 11.91 -11.62 15.13
N GLY A 194 11.82 -10.29 15.15
CA GLY A 194 10.67 -9.54 15.63
C GLY A 194 10.74 -8.06 15.25
N ARG A 195 9.59 -7.38 15.31
CA ARG A 195 9.50 -5.96 14.98
C ARG A 195 9.89 -5.12 16.19
N SER A 196 11.07 -4.50 16.14
CA SER A 196 11.53 -3.50 17.09
C SER A 196 12.08 -2.30 16.34
N ASP A 197 11.43 -1.14 16.49
CA ASP A 197 11.89 0.09 15.85
C ASP A 197 13.08 0.71 16.60
N ALA A 198 13.35 0.27 17.83
CA ALA A 198 14.34 0.89 18.71
C ALA A 198 15.77 0.80 18.16
N PRO A 199 16.30 -0.37 17.72
CA PRO A 199 17.66 -0.45 17.19
C PRO A 199 17.86 0.41 15.93
N THR A 200 16.93 0.34 14.98
CA THR A 200 16.96 1.18 13.77
C THR A 200 16.92 2.66 14.11
N ARG A 201 16.03 3.07 15.03
CA ARG A 201 15.94 4.46 15.50
C ARG A 201 17.21 4.89 16.21
N ASN A 202 17.79 4.06 17.07
CA ASN A 202 19.03 4.34 17.79
C ASN A 202 20.19 4.55 16.81
N PHE A 203 20.28 3.70 15.78
CA PHE A 203 21.26 3.85 14.71
C PHE A 203 21.13 5.21 14.01
N VAL A 204 19.92 5.61 13.63
CA VAL A 204 19.68 6.91 12.99
C VAL A 204 19.96 8.08 13.96
N LEU A 205 19.53 7.98 15.22
CA LEU A 205 19.74 9.02 16.23
C LEU A 205 21.23 9.27 16.49
N ALA A 206 22.04 8.21 16.56
CA ALA A 206 23.49 8.33 16.76
C ALA A 206 24.19 9.09 15.61
N LEU A 207 23.60 9.10 14.41
CA LEU A 207 24.13 9.77 13.22
C LEU A 207 23.51 11.16 12.97
N LEU A 208 22.36 11.47 13.56
CA LEU A 208 21.58 12.68 13.27
C LEU A 208 21.51 13.66 14.44
N ASN A 209 21.49 13.19 15.69
CA ASN A 209 21.21 14.03 16.84
C ASN A 209 22.48 14.70 17.37
N GLU A 210 22.62 15.99 17.09
CA GLU A 210 23.74 16.85 17.51
C GLU A 210 23.85 17.04 19.02
N ARG A 211 22.81 16.71 19.79
CA ARG A 211 22.79 16.86 21.25
C ARG A 211 23.39 15.67 22.00
N LEU A 212 23.63 14.57 21.31
CA LEU A 212 24.22 13.38 21.93
C LEU A 212 25.73 13.56 22.06
N SER A 213 26.25 13.29 23.25
CA SER A 213 27.70 13.14 23.47
C SER A 213 28.24 11.94 22.67
N ASP A 214 29.54 11.94 22.40
CA ASP A 214 30.17 10.84 21.67
C ASP A 214 29.94 9.49 22.36
N ASN A 215 30.05 9.44 23.70
CA ASN A 215 29.81 8.22 24.46
C ASN A 215 28.35 7.71 24.31
N GLU A 216 27.37 8.60 24.28
CA GLU A 216 25.97 8.22 24.04
C GLU A 216 25.75 7.69 22.62
N ARG A 217 26.39 8.30 21.61
CA ARG A 217 26.33 7.83 20.21
C ARG A 217 26.91 6.42 20.09
N HIS A 218 28.06 6.17 20.71
CA HIS A 218 28.67 4.83 20.78
C HIS A 218 27.77 3.82 21.52
N THR A 219 27.14 4.24 22.62
CA THR A 219 26.22 3.39 23.40
C THR A 219 24.99 2.99 22.58
N LEU A 220 24.40 3.92 21.81
CA LEU A 220 23.25 3.64 20.94
C LEU A 220 23.57 2.68 19.80
N LEU A 221 24.85 2.55 19.42
CA LEU A 221 25.33 1.71 18.33
C LEU A 221 25.96 0.40 18.80
N ALA A 222 25.97 0.11 20.09
CA ALA A 222 26.64 -1.07 20.65
C ALA A 222 26.11 -2.40 20.05
N ASP A 223 24.85 -2.43 19.61
CA ASP A 223 24.20 -3.59 18.99
C ASP A 223 24.14 -3.51 17.45
N ALA A 224 24.73 -2.49 16.83
CA ALA A 224 24.79 -2.36 15.38
C ALA A 224 25.86 -3.30 14.78
N CYS A 225 25.52 -3.94 13.67
CA CYS A 225 26.38 -4.91 12.98
C CYS A 225 27.69 -4.30 12.49
N LEU A 226 27.64 -3.12 11.86
CA LEU A 226 28.82 -2.39 11.40
C LEU A 226 29.72 -1.99 12.57
N TYR A 227 29.13 -1.56 13.69
CA TYR A 227 29.88 -1.16 14.88
C TYR A 227 30.62 -2.35 15.50
N GLN A 228 29.94 -3.49 15.66
CA GLN A 228 30.54 -4.73 16.15
C GLN A 228 31.65 -5.28 15.25
N ARG A 229 31.57 -5.02 13.94
CA ARG A 229 32.61 -5.39 12.97
C ARG A 229 33.74 -4.37 12.85
N GLY A 230 33.65 -3.23 13.55
CA GLY A 230 34.62 -2.16 13.44
C GLY A 230 34.69 -1.55 12.03
N ASP A 231 33.55 -1.38 11.34
CA ASP A 231 33.54 -0.76 10.01
C ASP A 231 34.16 0.64 10.06
N GLU A 232 35.27 0.82 9.34
CA GLU A 232 36.07 2.04 9.36
C GLU A 232 35.28 3.29 8.96
N ARG A 233 34.30 3.15 8.05
CA ARG A 233 33.50 4.29 7.58
C ARG A 233 32.54 4.76 8.68
N LEU A 234 31.91 3.82 9.39
CA LEU A 234 31.07 4.16 10.53
C LEU A 234 31.90 4.82 11.64
N LEU A 235 33.05 4.26 11.99
CA LEU A 235 33.92 4.81 13.03
C LEU A 235 34.46 6.20 12.64
N ALA A 236 34.85 6.41 11.38
CA ALA A 236 35.26 7.72 10.87
C ALA A 236 34.12 8.76 10.87
N ALA A 237 32.87 8.33 10.66
CA ALA A 237 31.71 9.20 10.81
C ALA A 237 31.44 9.55 12.28
N LEU A 238 31.61 8.60 13.20
CA LEU A 238 31.41 8.83 14.64
C LEU A 238 32.48 9.74 15.25
N ALA A 239 33.71 9.71 14.74
CA ALA A 239 34.79 10.60 15.16
C ALA A 239 34.56 12.09 14.82
N ARG A 240 33.53 12.40 14.01
CA ARG A 240 33.14 13.76 13.63
C ARG A 240 31.86 14.19 14.35
N PRO A 241 31.65 15.51 14.54
CA PRO A 241 30.36 16.05 14.97
C PRO A 241 29.22 15.54 14.09
N ALA A 242 28.04 15.26 14.68
CA ALA A 242 26.89 14.76 13.92
C ALA A 242 26.41 15.74 12.81
N SER A 243 26.67 17.03 12.97
CA SER A 243 26.43 18.09 11.97
C SER A 243 27.23 17.89 10.68
N ASP A 244 28.40 17.26 10.79
CA ASP A 244 29.36 17.11 9.69
C ASP A 244 29.12 15.83 8.89
N ILE A 245 28.23 14.95 9.39
CA ILE A 245 27.80 13.75 8.69
C ILE A 245 26.70 14.13 7.70
N THR A 246 27.00 14.03 6.40
CA THR A 246 26.04 14.42 5.37
C THR A 246 24.85 13.46 5.32
N HIS A 247 23.70 13.92 4.82
CA HIS A 247 22.52 13.05 4.67
C HIS A 247 22.77 11.87 3.72
N ALA A 248 23.60 12.05 2.69
CA ALA A 248 23.99 10.97 1.81
C ALA A 248 24.87 9.94 2.52
N GLU A 249 25.83 10.39 3.35
CA GLU A 249 26.66 9.51 4.15
C GLU A 249 25.83 8.68 5.15
N ARG A 250 24.86 9.32 5.83
CA ARG A 250 23.90 8.60 6.70
C ARG A 250 23.16 7.49 5.95
N GLN A 251 22.73 7.73 4.72
CA GLN A 251 22.07 6.71 3.89
C GLN A 251 23.01 5.57 3.49
N GLN A 252 24.25 5.88 3.15
CA GLN A 252 25.25 4.86 2.82
C GLN A 252 25.52 3.96 4.04
N LEU A 253 25.66 4.56 5.23
CA LEU A 253 25.83 3.82 6.48
C LEU A 253 24.60 2.97 6.83
N MET A 254 23.38 3.50 6.68
CA MET A 254 22.15 2.71 6.89
C MET A 254 22.03 1.55 5.90
N THR A 255 22.37 1.79 4.62
CA THR A 255 22.37 0.73 3.60
C THR A 255 23.41 -0.34 3.92
N ALA A 256 24.61 0.07 4.32
CA ALA A 256 25.69 -0.84 4.71
C ALA A 256 25.33 -1.65 5.97
N GLU A 257 24.68 -1.04 6.95
CA GLU A 257 24.17 -1.73 8.15
C GLU A 257 23.10 -2.76 7.77
N GLY A 258 22.14 -2.36 6.94
CA GLY A 258 21.13 -3.28 6.41
C GLY A 258 21.77 -4.49 5.71
N LEU A 259 22.75 -4.25 4.83
CA LEU A 259 23.50 -5.33 4.16
C LEU A 259 24.33 -6.18 5.13
N CYS A 260 24.94 -5.58 6.16
CA CYS A 260 25.67 -6.29 7.21
C CYS A 260 24.74 -7.29 7.94
N LEU A 261 23.55 -6.84 8.32
CA LEU A 261 22.54 -7.69 8.98
C LEU A 261 22.02 -8.79 8.05
N LEU A 262 21.75 -8.47 6.78
CA LEU A 262 21.31 -9.44 5.77
C LEU A 262 22.35 -10.54 5.54
N THR A 263 23.63 -10.17 5.44
CA THR A 263 24.72 -11.14 5.26
C THR A 263 24.96 -11.97 6.51
N ALA A 264 24.72 -11.42 7.71
CA ALA A 264 24.87 -12.15 8.96
C ALA A 264 23.79 -13.23 9.17
N LYS A 265 22.55 -13.00 8.70
CA LYS A 265 21.43 -13.98 8.82
C LYS A 265 20.54 -14.01 7.55
N PRO A 266 21.03 -14.52 6.40
CA PRO A 266 20.26 -14.50 5.15
C PRO A 266 18.98 -15.33 5.22
N GLY A 267 19.00 -16.48 5.91
CA GLY A 267 17.83 -17.33 6.09
C GLY A 267 16.70 -16.67 6.87
N ALA A 268 17.03 -15.85 7.88
CA ALA A 268 16.04 -15.11 8.65
C ALA A 268 15.34 -14.06 7.78
N PHE A 269 16.06 -13.43 6.86
CA PHE A 269 15.49 -12.50 5.90
C PHE A 269 14.55 -13.17 4.89
N VAL A 270 14.91 -14.36 4.37
CA VAL A 270 14.00 -15.13 3.50
C VAL A 270 12.73 -15.51 4.26
N ALA A 271 12.86 -16.03 5.48
CA ALA A 271 11.71 -16.38 6.32
C ALA A 271 10.81 -15.16 6.57
N LYS A 272 11.39 -14.03 7.01
CA LYS A 272 10.69 -12.76 7.20
C LYS A 272 10.01 -12.27 5.93
N SER A 273 10.68 -12.34 4.77
CA SER A 273 10.11 -11.93 3.48
C SER A 273 8.92 -12.80 3.08
N LEU A 274 8.95 -14.11 3.36
CA LEU A 274 7.80 -14.99 3.11
C LEU A 274 6.64 -14.66 4.06
N THR A 275 6.91 -14.41 5.34
CA THR A 275 5.89 -13.95 6.30
C THR A 275 5.28 -12.62 5.85
N GLU A 276 6.11 -11.65 5.49
CA GLU A 276 5.65 -10.35 5.00
C GLU A 276 4.90 -10.41 3.67
N LEU A 277 5.21 -11.38 2.81
CA LEU A 277 4.42 -11.64 1.61
C LEU A 277 3.01 -12.10 1.95
N VAL A 278 2.86 -12.96 2.97
CA VAL A 278 1.53 -13.32 3.48
C VAL A 278 0.87 -12.09 4.11
N ASP A 279 1.61 -11.32 4.92
CA ASP A 279 1.09 -10.14 5.60
C ASP A 279 0.61 -9.05 4.63
N LEU A 280 1.27 -8.87 3.48
CA LEU A 280 0.86 -7.95 2.42
C LEU A 280 -0.60 -8.17 2.00
N PHE A 281 -1.03 -9.43 2.03
CA PHE A 281 -2.38 -9.82 1.69
C PHE A 281 -3.34 -9.88 2.88
N GLN A 282 -2.82 -9.90 4.11
CA GLN A 282 -3.64 -9.86 5.31
C GLN A 282 -4.27 -8.48 5.50
N ILE A 283 -5.47 -8.43 6.06
CA ILE A 283 -6.12 -7.18 6.48
C ILE A 283 -5.61 -6.83 7.88
N ASN A 284 -4.95 -5.71 8.09
CA ASN A 284 -4.48 -5.34 9.44
C ASN A 284 -5.38 -4.23 10.04
N TYR A 285 -5.71 -4.41 11.32
CA TYR A 285 -6.72 -3.63 12.06
C TYR A 285 -6.14 -2.49 12.89
N THR A 286 -4.82 -2.28 12.81
CA THR A 286 -4.15 -1.22 13.55
C THR A 286 -4.59 0.17 13.05
N GLY A 287 -4.58 1.16 13.96
CA GLY A 287 -5.09 2.53 13.70
C GLY A 287 -4.41 3.22 12.52
N ALA A 288 -3.15 2.88 12.24
CA ALA A 288 -2.41 3.40 11.09
C ALA A 288 -3.00 2.97 9.73
N GLU A 289 -3.64 1.80 9.65
CA GLU A 289 -4.21 1.27 8.40
C GLU A 289 -5.62 1.77 8.14
N ARG A 290 -6.40 1.95 9.21
CA ARG A 290 -7.74 2.54 9.11
C ARG A 290 -7.73 4.05 9.14
N MET A 291 -6.54 4.64 9.31
CA MET A 291 -6.30 6.08 9.45
C MET A 291 -7.18 6.69 10.54
N THR A 292 -7.50 5.88 11.54
CA THR A 292 -8.38 6.22 12.65
C THR A 292 -7.86 5.56 13.90
N ASP A 293 -7.36 6.37 14.83
CA ASP A 293 -7.06 5.93 16.18
C ASP A 293 -8.33 5.52 16.93
N GLY A 294 -8.19 4.59 17.87
CA GLY A 294 -9.30 4.17 18.72
C GLY A 294 -10.41 3.36 18.02
N PHE A 295 -10.12 2.72 16.89
CA PHE A 295 -11.07 1.81 16.22
C PHE A 295 -11.70 0.80 17.21
N ALA A 296 -10.87 0.04 17.93
CA ALA A 296 -11.32 -0.93 18.93
C ALA A 296 -11.87 -0.28 20.22
N LEU A 297 -11.57 1.01 20.44
CA LEU A 297 -12.04 1.78 21.59
C LEU A 297 -13.48 2.29 21.41
N GLY A 298 -14.11 2.03 20.26
CA GLY A 298 -15.49 2.46 19.99
C GLY A 298 -15.61 3.94 19.67
N TRP A 299 -14.51 4.58 19.25
CA TRP A 299 -14.50 6.01 18.90
C TRP A 299 -15.30 6.28 17.62
N LEU A 300 -15.37 5.30 16.72
CA LEU A 300 -15.97 5.45 15.41
C LEU A 300 -17.48 5.18 15.42
N PRO A 301 -18.26 5.90 14.59
CA PRO A 301 -19.65 5.59 14.36
C PRO A 301 -19.85 4.18 13.79
N ARG A 302 -20.98 3.55 14.16
CA ARG A 302 -21.35 2.19 13.72
C ARG A 302 -21.39 2.05 12.19
N TRP A 303 -21.93 3.04 11.48
CA TRP A 303 -21.98 3.02 10.02
C TRP A 303 -20.59 3.02 9.40
N TYR A 304 -19.61 3.69 10.02
CA TYR A 304 -18.24 3.76 9.52
C TYR A 304 -17.50 2.44 9.76
N VAL A 305 -17.73 1.80 10.92
CA VAL A 305 -17.27 0.44 11.20
C VAL A 305 -17.81 -0.54 10.16
N LEU A 306 -19.10 -0.45 9.82
CA LEU A 306 -19.72 -1.28 8.78
C LEU A 306 -19.13 -0.99 7.40
N ALA A 307 -18.92 0.29 7.06
CA ALA A 307 -18.32 0.68 5.79
C ALA A 307 -16.90 0.12 5.64
N LEU A 308 -16.06 0.20 6.67
CA LEU A 308 -14.73 -0.41 6.68
C LEU A 308 -14.80 -1.94 6.48
N PHE A 309 -15.72 -2.61 7.18
CA PHE A 309 -15.88 -4.05 7.03
C PHE A 309 -16.32 -4.45 5.60
N VAL A 310 -17.30 -3.75 5.03
CA VAL A 310 -17.91 -4.12 3.74
C VAL A 310 -17.11 -3.60 2.54
N LEU A 311 -16.75 -2.32 2.56
CA LEU A 311 -16.19 -1.59 1.41
C LEU A 311 -14.66 -1.53 1.40
N ASP A 312 -13.99 -1.88 2.50
CA ASP A 312 -12.54 -2.12 2.52
C ASP A 312 -12.26 -3.61 2.62
N ASP A 313 -12.44 -4.23 3.80
CA ASP A 313 -11.98 -5.59 4.08
C ASP A 313 -12.59 -6.65 3.15
N THR A 314 -13.92 -6.72 3.12
CA THR A 314 -14.67 -7.72 2.36
C THR A 314 -14.44 -7.52 0.86
N LEU A 315 -14.58 -6.28 0.40
CA LEU A 315 -14.41 -5.94 -1.01
C LEU A 315 -12.99 -6.22 -1.48
N TYR A 316 -11.97 -5.87 -0.71
CA TYR A 316 -10.56 -6.15 -1.01
C TYR A 316 -10.29 -7.64 -1.25
N VAL A 317 -10.74 -8.50 -0.33
CA VAL A 317 -10.54 -9.94 -0.41
C VAL A 317 -11.22 -10.54 -1.63
N VAL A 318 -12.47 -10.14 -1.88
CA VAL A 318 -13.24 -10.56 -3.05
C VAL A 318 -12.54 -10.10 -4.33
N LEU A 319 -12.11 -8.83 -4.38
CA LEU A 319 -11.40 -8.26 -5.52
C LEU A 319 -10.14 -9.04 -5.84
N LEU A 320 -9.32 -9.43 -4.86
CA LEU A 320 -8.08 -10.16 -5.12
C LEU A 320 -8.32 -11.50 -5.82
N VAL A 321 -9.26 -12.30 -5.31
CA VAL A 321 -9.55 -13.61 -5.90
C VAL A 321 -10.12 -13.46 -7.30
N LEU A 322 -11.09 -12.57 -7.47
CA LEU A 322 -11.68 -12.30 -8.78
C LEU A 322 -10.66 -11.70 -9.75
N ALA A 323 -9.72 -10.89 -9.27
CA ALA A 323 -8.68 -10.28 -10.08
C ALA A 323 -7.67 -11.30 -10.60
N VAL A 324 -7.22 -12.25 -9.76
CA VAL A 324 -6.30 -13.31 -10.19
C VAL A 324 -6.96 -14.19 -11.25
N LEU A 325 -8.20 -14.62 -11.00
CA LEU A 325 -8.97 -15.43 -11.95
C LEU A 325 -9.29 -14.65 -13.23
N GLY A 326 -9.64 -13.36 -13.11
CA GLY A 326 -9.91 -12.47 -14.24
C GLY A 326 -8.67 -12.15 -15.07
N TRP A 327 -7.50 -12.04 -14.42
CA TRP A 327 -6.21 -11.89 -15.09
C TRP A 327 -5.83 -13.17 -15.81
N ALA A 328 -5.98 -14.33 -15.17
CA ALA A 328 -5.77 -15.63 -15.81
C ALA A 328 -6.71 -15.81 -17.02
N LEU A 329 -7.99 -15.44 -16.89
CA LEU A 329 -8.94 -15.42 -18.00
C LEU A 329 -8.44 -14.46 -19.10
N ALA A 330 -8.01 -13.25 -18.75
CA ALA A 330 -7.44 -12.27 -19.69
C ALA A 330 -6.17 -12.74 -20.40
N TRP A 331 -5.43 -13.63 -19.75
CA TRP A 331 -4.18 -14.22 -20.22
C TRP A 331 -4.38 -15.41 -21.18
N GLN A 332 -5.53 -16.08 -21.10
CA GLN A 332 -5.83 -17.24 -21.96
C GLN A 332 -5.74 -16.86 -23.44
N ARG A 333 -5.13 -17.75 -24.22
CA ARG A 333 -4.84 -17.54 -25.64
C ARG A 333 -6.14 -17.31 -26.40
N LEU A 334 -6.19 -16.24 -27.18
CA LEU A 334 -7.17 -16.13 -28.25
C LEU A 334 -6.79 -17.14 -29.34
N PRO A 335 -7.71 -17.98 -29.82
CA PRO A 335 -7.45 -18.91 -30.91
C PRO A 335 -6.81 -18.17 -32.10
N GLY A 336 -5.73 -18.73 -32.66
CA GLY A 336 -5.05 -18.17 -33.83
C GLY A 336 -4.02 -17.05 -33.56
N ARG A 337 -3.79 -16.62 -32.32
CA ARG A 337 -2.70 -15.66 -31.99
C ARG A 337 -1.46 -16.38 -31.46
N SER A 338 -0.29 -15.95 -31.96
CA SER A 338 1.01 -16.40 -31.44
C SER A 338 1.14 -16.12 -29.94
N PHE A 339 1.87 -16.96 -29.22
CA PHE A 339 2.15 -16.80 -27.80
C PHE A 339 2.70 -15.41 -27.45
N TRP A 340 3.45 -14.81 -28.38
CA TRP A 340 4.06 -13.49 -28.26
C TRP A 340 3.07 -12.33 -28.43
N MET A 341 1.84 -12.58 -28.89
CA MET A 341 0.79 -11.58 -29.11
C MET A 341 -0.28 -11.58 -28.01
N ARG A 342 0.14 -11.70 -26.75
CA ARG A 342 -0.76 -11.46 -25.63
C ARG A 342 -1.17 -9.98 -25.57
N PRO A 343 -2.32 -9.63 -24.98
CA PRO A 343 -2.73 -8.24 -24.87
C PRO A 343 -1.65 -7.45 -24.10
N PRO A 344 -1.11 -6.36 -24.68
CA PRO A 344 0.07 -5.70 -24.14
C PRO A 344 -0.16 -5.23 -22.71
N LEU A 345 -1.30 -4.58 -22.45
CA LEU A 345 -1.63 -4.07 -21.13
C LEU A 345 -1.76 -5.18 -20.07
N VAL A 346 -2.25 -6.37 -20.44
CA VAL A 346 -2.36 -7.51 -19.51
C VAL A 346 -0.97 -8.01 -19.09
N THR A 347 -0.01 -8.02 -20.02
CA THR A 347 1.38 -8.38 -19.72
C THR A 347 2.09 -7.33 -18.87
N LEU A 348 1.89 -6.04 -19.17
CA LEU A 348 2.46 -4.94 -18.40
C LEU A 348 1.94 -4.92 -16.95
N VAL A 349 0.63 -5.14 -16.76
CA VAL A 349 0.05 -5.23 -15.43
C VAL A 349 0.51 -6.47 -14.68
N GLY A 350 0.68 -7.60 -15.37
CA GLY A 350 1.30 -8.80 -14.78
C GLY A 350 2.72 -8.52 -14.28
N LEU A 351 3.54 -7.82 -15.06
CA LEU A 351 4.88 -7.38 -14.64
C LEU A 351 4.82 -6.45 -13.42
N TRP A 352 3.86 -5.52 -13.39
CA TRP A 352 3.66 -4.62 -12.25
C TRP A 352 3.31 -5.38 -10.97
N TRP A 353 2.38 -6.34 -11.04
CA TRP A 353 2.05 -7.20 -9.91
C TRP A 353 3.24 -8.02 -9.46
N LEU A 354 3.92 -8.73 -10.36
CA LEU A 354 5.11 -9.52 -10.01
C LEU A 354 6.21 -8.66 -9.38
N TYR A 355 6.46 -7.47 -9.92
CA TYR A 355 7.42 -6.52 -9.36
C TYR A 355 7.05 -6.12 -7.92
N ASN A 356 5.79 -5.77 -7.66
CA ASN A 356 5.36 -5.38 -6.31
C ASN A 356 5.36 -6.56 -5.34
N LEU A 357 4.96 -7.75 -5.79
CA LEU A 357 5.00 -8.96 -4.97
C LEU A 357 6.43 -9.38 -4.64
N GLY A 358 7.39 -9.12 -5.54
CA GLY A 358 8.81 -9.34 -5.27
C GLY A 358 9.40 -8.27 -4.36
N THR A 359 9.08 -6.99 -4.57
CA THR A 359 9.74 -5.87 -3.87
C THR A 359 9.14 -5.53 -2.52
N ALA A 360 7.82 -5.63 -2.34
CA ALA A 360 7.17 -5.27 -1.08
C ALA A 360 7.68 -6.09 0.12
N PRO A 361 7.83 -7.42 0.04
CA PRO A 361 8.34 -8.21 1.17
C PRO A 361 9.84 -8.00 1.44
N LEU A 362 10.59 -7.57 0.41
CA LEU A 362 12.01 -7.24 0.56
C LEU A 362 12.21 -5.91 1.29
N LEU A 363 11.40 -4.90 0.96
CA LEU A 363 11.57 -3.52 1.39
C LEU A 363 10.72 -3.13 2.61
N PHE A 364 10.13 -4.11 3.32
CA PHE A 364 9.18 -3.95 4.43
C PHE A 364 7.73 -3.82 3.96
N ALA A 365 6.98 -4.93 3.98
CA ALA A 365 5.58 -4.95 3.57
C ALA A 365 4.67 -4.33 4.64
N ILE A 366 4.29 -3.06 4.42
CA ILE A 366 3.08 -2.47 5.03
C ILE A 366 1.92 -2.67 4.04
N ASN A 367 0.70 -2.89 4.53
CA ASN A 367 -0.49 -3.03 3.68
C ASN A 367 -0.71 -1.89 2.67
N ARG A 368 -0.15 -0.71 2.94
CA ARG A 368 -0.16 0.44 2.03
C ARG A 368 0.49 0.15 0.67
N PHE A 369 1.41 -0.82 0.56
CA PHE A 369 2.03 -1.23 -0.71
C PHE A 369 1.08 -1.96 -1.67
N ARG A 370 -0.08 -2.43 -1.20
CA ARG A 370 -1.08 -3.05 -2.09
C ARG A 370 -1.95 -2.03 -2.82
N ILE A 371 -2.05 -0.80 -2.32
CA ILE A 371 -2.92 0.25 -2.88
C ILE A 371 -2.65 0.48 -4.38
N PRO A 372 -1.40 0.55 -4.86
CA PRO A 372 -1.12 0.69 -6.30
C PRO A 372 -1.50 -0.53 -7.16
N LEU A 373 -1.83 -1.68 -6.56
CA LEU A 373 -2.24 -2.90 -7.26
C LEU A 373 -3.75 -2.94 -7.49
N LEU A 374 -4.52 -2.33 -6.59
CA LEU A 374 -5.97 -2.43 -6.54
C LEU A 374 -6.70 -1.80 -7.74
N PRO A 375 -6.23 -0.69 -8.37
CA PRO A 375 -6.85 -0.20 -9.59
C PRO A 375 -6.93 -1.30 -10.66
N PHE A 376 -5.85 -2.08 -10.78
CA PHE A 376 -5.76 -3.19 -11.71
C PHE A 376 -6.57 -4.42 -11.26
N ALA A 377 -6.65 -4.66 -9.96
CA ALA A 377 -7.50 -5.72 -9.41
C ALA A 377 -8.97 -5.48 -9.77
N CYS A 378 -9.47 -4.24 -9.64
CA CYS A 378 -10.82 -3.86 -10.06
C CYS A 378 -11.08 -4.17 -11.55
N ILE A 379 -10.10 -3.89 -12.42
CA ILE A 379 -10.21 -4.16 -13.87
C ILE A 379 -10.41 -5.67 -14.12
N PHE A 380 -9.55 -6.51 -13.56
CA PHE A 380 -9.61 -7.95 -13.82
C PHE A 380 -10.79 -8.63 -13.12
N ALA A 381 -11.16 -8.19 -11.92
CA ALA A 381 -12.36 -8.64 -11.25
C ALA A 381 -13.62 -8.35 -12.10
N ALA A 382 -13.73 -7.13 -12.65
CA ALA A 382 -14.84 -6.77 -13.53
C ALA A 382 -14.89 -7.60 -14.81
N LEU A 383 -13.74 -7.88 -15.43
CA LEU A 383 -13.65 -8.75 -16.61
C LEU A 383 -14.19 -10.16 -16.34
N LEU A 384 -13.83 -10.73 -15.19
CA LEU A 384 -14.34 -12.04 -14.79
C LEU A 384 -15.85 -12.01 -14.56
N LEU A 385 -16.34 -11.02 -13.80
CA LEU A 385 -17.77 -10.89 -13.50
C LEU A 385 -18.61 -10.79 -14.77
N VAL A 386 -18.18 -9.99 -15.75
CA VAL A 386 -18.88 -9.88 -17.04
C VAL A 386 -18.82 -11.18 -17.84
N ALA A 387 -17.67 -11.85 -17.91
CA ALA A 387 -17.55 -13.10 -18.63
C ALA A 387 -18.45 -14.20 -18.04
N LEU A 388 -18.54 -14.27 -16.71
CA LEU A 388 -19.44 -15.21 -16.02
C LEU A 388 -20.91 -14.85 -16.25
N TRP A 389 -21.25 -13.56 -16.22
CA TRP A 389 -22.60 -13.08 -16.53
C TRP A 389 -23.04 -13.45 -17.96
N GLU A 390 -22.20 -13.20 -18.95
CA GLU A 390 -22.48 -13.52 -20.35
C GLU A 390 -22.62 -15.03 -20.58
N ARG A 391 -21.72 -15.83 -20.01
CA ARG A 391 -21.80 -17.29 -20.08
C ARG A 391 -23.09 -17.82 -19.46
N ASN A 392 -23.52 -17.23 -18.34
CA ASN A 392 -24.77 -17.59 -17.68
C ASN A 392 -26.00 -17.28 -18.55
N GLN A 393 -26.00 -16.15 -19.25
CA GLN A 393 -27.07 -15.78 -20.18
C GLN A 393 -27.14 -16.72 -21.39
N GLN A 394 -25.99 -17.17 -21.90
CA GLN A 394 -25.93 -18.04 -23.08
C GLN A 394 -26.36 -19.49 -22.80
N GLN A 395 -26.09 -20.03 -21.60
CA GLN A 395 -26.31 -21.45 -21.32
C GLN A 395 -27.73 -21.79 -20.83
N GLY A 396 -28.61 -20.81 -20.59
CA GLY A 396 -29.99 -21.03 -20.11
C GLY A 396 -30.12 -21.73 -18.75
N HIS A 397 -29.02 -22.18 -18.15
CA HIS A 397 -28.96 -22.92 -16.89
C HIS A 397 -28.30 -22.04 -15.82
N HIS A 398 -29.10 -21.17 -15.20
CA HIS A 398 -28.66 -20.14 -14.26
C HIS A 398 -27.86 -20.64 -13.03
N ARG A 399 -27.81 -21.96 -12.77
CA ARG A 399 -27.30 -22.51 -11.50
C ARG A 399 -25.88 -23.08 -11.57
N LEU A 400 -25.39 -23.54 -12.72
CA LEU A 400 -24.18 -24.39 -12.77
C LEU A 400 -22.85 -23.63 -12.72
N VAL A 401 -22.79 -22.39 -13.21
CA VAL A 401 -21.53 -21.60 -13.25
C VAL A 401 -21.40 -20.63 -12.08
N ILE A 402 -22.52 -20.10 -11.58
CA ILE A 402 -22.53 -19.15 -10.44
C ILE A 402 -22.26 -19.87 -9.12
N ALA A 403 -22.78 -21.09 -8.94
CA ALA A 403 -22.61 -21.86 -7.71
C ALA A 403 -21.14 -22.10 -7.30
N PRO A 404 -20.22 -22.56 -8.16
CA PRO A 404 -18.83 -22.78 -7.77
C PRO A 404 -18.07 -21.48 -7.48
N LEU A 405 -18.35 -20.39 -8.21
CA LEU A 405 -17.75 -19.08 -7.90
C LEU A 405 -18.29 -18.53 -6.58
N ALA A 406 -19.60 -18.60 -6.37
CA ALA A 406 -20.23 -18.17 -5.12
C ALA A 406 -19.71 -19.01 -3.95
N LEU A 407 -19.51 -20.32 -4.13
CA LEU A 407 -18.90 -21.20 -3.14
C LEU A 407 -17.43 -20.86 -2.89
N LEU A 408 -16.66 -20.56 -3.93
CA LEU A 408 -15.26 -20.13 -3.80
C LEU A 408 -15.18 -18.79 -3.05
N VAL A 409 -15.97 -17.81 -3.45
CA VAL A 409 -16.05 -16.50 -2.78
C VAL A 409 -16.54 -16.67 -1.34
N ALA A 410 -17.56 -17.48 -1.11
CA ALA A 410 -18.05 -17.77 0.25
C ALA A 410 -16.99 -18.51 1.08
N ALA A 411 -16.24 -19.44 0.51
CA ALA A 411 -15.15 -20.13 1.18
C ALA A 411 -14.01 -19.17 1.52
N VAL A 412 -13.64 -18.27 0.61
CA VAL A 412 -12.63 -17.23 0.84
C VAL A 412 -13.10 -16.24 1.91
N LEU A 413 -14.35 -15.77 1.83
CA LEU A 413 -14.94 -14.89 2.83
C LEU A 413 -15.04 -15.56 4.20
N ALA A 414 -15.42 -16.84 4.25
CA ALA A 414 -15.41 -17.64 5.47
C ALA A 414 -13.98 -17.77 6.01
N THR A 415 -13.01 -18.02 5.14
CA THR A 415 -11.59 -18.08 5.53
C THR A 415 -11.16 -16.76 6.16
N VAL A 416 -11.44 -15.63 5.52
CA VAL A 416 -11.11 -14.29 6.05
C VAL A 416 -11.87 -13.94 7.33
N ALA A 417 -13.11 -14.39 7.46
CA ALA A 417 -13.90 -14.22 8.67
C ALA A 417 -13.36 -15.07 9.84
N ILE A 418 -12.67 -16.18 9.56
CA ILE A 418 -12.23 -17.18 10.54
C ILE A 418 -10.71 -17.07 10.84
N THR A 419 -9.89 -16.57 9.91
CA THR A 419 -8.42 -16.50 10.08
C THR A 419 -7.99 -15.35 11.01
N PRO A 420 -7.14 -15.61 12.02
CA PRO A 420 -6.58 -14.61 12.94
C PRO A 420 -5.40 -13.80 12.33
N TYR A 421 -5.09 -12.63 12.90
CA TYR A 421 -4.28 -11.56 12.27
C TYR A 421 -3.00 -11.15 13.03
N ALA A 422 -1.81 -11.24 12.42
CA ALA A 422 -0.51 -11.36 13.11
C ALA A 422 0.03 -10.19 14.02
N TYR A 423 -0.62 -9.03 14.20
CA TYR A 423 0.11 -7.81 14.64
C TYR A 423 -0.37 -7.03 15.88
N LEU A 424 -1.12 -7.62 16.82
CA LEU A 424 -1.52 -6.89 18.04
C LEU A 424 -1.11 -7.61 19.31
N GLN A 425 0.11 -7.43 19.85
CA GLN A 425 0.47 -7.92 21.19
C GLN A 425 -0.69 -7.70 22.17
N ALA A 426 -1.46 -8.76 22.39
CA ALA A 426 -2.60 -8.77 23.27
C ALA A 426 -2.13 -9.44 24.55
N PRO A 427 -2.57 -8.97 25.72
CA PRO A 427 -2.42 -9.76 26.93
C PRO A 427 -3.02 -11.15 26.69
N PRO A 428 -2.44 -12.22 27.28
CA PRO A 428 -2.80 -13.60 26.99
C PRO A 428 -4.31 -13.80 27.12
N ALA A 429 -5.00 -13.99 25.99
CA ALA A 429 -6.43 -14.26 25.93
C ALA A 429 -6.66 -15.75 25.63
N PRO A 430 -7.59 -16.43 26.33
CA PRO A 430 -7.79 -17.87 26.21
C PRO A 430 -8.48 -18.33 24.91
N TRP A 431 -8.82 -17.41 24.01
CA TRP A 431 -9.45 -17.68 22.71
C TRP A 431 -8.45 -17.48 21.58
N ALA A 432 -7.37 -18.26 21.63
CA ALA A 432 -6.41 -18.37 20.54
C ALA A 432 -6.99 -19.26 19.43
N SER A 433 -6.93 -18.77 18.20
CA SER A 433 -7.33 -19.51 16.99
C SER A 433 -6.13 -20.29 16.44
N TYR A 434 -6.41 -21.30 15.61
CA TYR A 434 -5.47 -22.29 15.07
C TYR A 434 -4.27 -21.71 14.27
N MET A 435 -4.24 -20.39 14.01
CA MET A 435 -3.19 -19.69 13.26
C MET A 435 -2.67 -18.42 13.97
N GLY A 436 -3.02 -18.19 15.25
CA GLY A 436 -2.50 -17.05 16.03
C GLY A 436 -3.49 -16.45 17.06
N PRO A 437 -3.04 -15.56 17.96
CA PRO A 437 -3.80 -15.09 19.12
C PRO A 437 -4.78 -13.92 18.86
N TYR A 438 -5.08 -13.56 17.63
CA TYR A 438 -5.72 -12.26 17.31
C TYR A 438 -7.15 -12.38 16.76
N PRO A 439 -8.06 -11.43 17.08
CA PRO A 439 -9.46 -11.47 16.63
C PRO A 439 -9.60 -11.23 15.13
N SER A 440 -10.58 -11.90 14.50
CA SER A 440 -10.84 -11.73 13.07
C SER A 440 -11.42 -10.35 12.69
N SER A 441 -11.51 -10.03 11.40
CA SER A 441 -12.13 -8.82 10.87
C SER A 441 -13.51 -8.54 11.43
N PHE A 442 -14.31 -9.60 11.43
CA PHE A 442 -15.64 -9.62 11.97
C PHE A 442 -15.63 -9.40 13.49
N ALA A 443 -14.76 -10.12 14.21
CA ALA A 443 -14.65 -9.99 15.66
C ALA A 443 -14.19 -8.58 16.09
N VAL A 444 -13.22 -7.98 15.40
CA VAL A 444 -12.75 -6.60 15.66
C VAL A 444 -13.86 -5.59 15.38
N SER A 445 -14.59 -5.73 14.28
CA SER A 445 -15.74 -4.88 13.97
C SER A 445 -16.86 -5.03 15.01
N GLN A 446 -17.09 -6.25 15.50
CA GLN A 446 -18.04 -6.53 16.57
C GLN A 446 -17.60 -5.91 17.91
N ILE A 447 -16.30 -5.98 18.24
CA ILE A 447 -15.73 -5.32 19.42
C ILE A 447 -15.95 -3.81 19.33
N ALA A 448 -15.56 -3.17 18.23
CA ALA A 448 -15.74 -1.73 18.02
C ALA A 448 -17.22 -1.31 18.14
N TRP A 449 -18.13 -2.12 17.58
CA TRP A 449 -19.56 -1.87 17.67
C TRP A 449 -20.10 -1.95 19.10
N ARG A 450 -19.60 -2.91 19.90
CA ARG A 450 -19.98 -3.12 21.30
C ARG A 450 -19.34 -2.09 22.22
N THR A 451 -18.09 -1.66 21.97
CA THR A 451 -17.39 -0.68 22.81
C THR A 451 -17.89 0.75 22.61
N ARG A 452 -18.57 1.04 21.49
CA ARG A 452 -19.15 2.36 21.20
C ARG A 452 -20.06 2.91 22.30
N THR A 453 -20.90 2.07 22.91
CA THR A 453 -21.81 2.52 23.99
C THR A 453 -21.03 2.96 25.22
N THR A 454 -19.96 2.22 25.58
CA THR A 454 -19.04 2.58 26.65
C THR A 454 -18.34 3.90 26.35
N PHE A 455 -17.81 4.08 25.13
CA PHE A 455 -17.15 5.33 24.74
C PHE A 455 -18.09 6.54 24.79
N LEU A 456 -19.31 6.43 24.25
CA LEU A 456 -20.28 7.52 24.29
C LEU A 456 -20.63 7.93 25.73
N TYR A 457 -20.70 6.94 26.61
CA TYR A 457 -20.94 7.15 28.02
C TYR A 457 -19.74 7.81 28.72
N GLU A 458 -18.50 7.41 28.38
CA GLU A 458 -17.28 8.08 28.85
C GLU A 458 -17.21 9.54 28.37
N GLN A 459 -17.55 9.82 27.11
CA GLN A 459 -17.65 11.19 26.58
C GLN A 459 -18.72 12.01 27.31
N GLN A 460 -19.88 11.44 27.59
CA GLN A 460 -20.93 12.11 28.39
C GLN A 460 -20.44 12.47 29.79
N ILE A 461 -19.63 11.61 30.41
CA ILE A 461 -18.98 11.93 31.69
C ILE A 461 -18.01 13.10 31.50
N ILE A 462 -17.09 13.01 30.53
CA ILE A 462 -16.08 14.06 30.27
C ILE A 462 -16.75 15.41 30.00
N ASP A 463 -17.81 15.44 29.20
CA ASP A 463 -18.58 16.66 28.89
C ASP A 463 -19.35 17.21 30.09
N ALA A 464 -19.87 16.34 30.97
CA ALA A 464 -20.54 16.77 32.19
C ALA A 464 -19.55 17.39 33.18
N LEU A 465 -18.38 16.76 33.31
CA LEU A 465 -17.27 17.25 34.12
C LEU A 465 -16.74 18.59 33.62
N GLY A 466 -16.59 18.76 32.30
CA GLY A 466 -16.12 20.01 31.70
C GLY A 466 -17.07 21.19 31.89
N ARG A 467 -18.36 20.94 32.14
CA ARG A 467 -19.39 21.98 32.35
C ARG A 467 -19.54 22.43 33.81
N GLY A 468 -18.89 21.76 34.76
CA GLY A 468 -19.04 22.08 36.19
C GLY A 468 -20.42 21.74 36.76
N ASP A 469 -21.27 21.01 36.03
CA ASP A 469 -22.56 20.54 36.51
C ASP A 469 -22.34 19.53 37.64
N GLY A 470 -22.91 19.81 38.83
CA GLY A 470 -22.80 19.04 40.07
C GLY A 470 -22.40 17.57 39.90
N PHE A 471 -21.09 17.33 40.07
CA PHE A 471 -20.39 16.06 39.92
C PHE A 471 -21.16 14.89 40.56
N ASP A 472 -21.65 15.08 41.78
CA ASP A 472 -22.22 14.00 42.60
C ASP A 472 -23.61 13.51 42.14
N ARG A 473 -24.45 14.38 41.59
CA ARG A 473 -25.81 13.97 41.16
C ARG A 473 -25.79 13.23 39.82
N LYS A 474 -25.02 13.74 38.85
CA LYS A 474 -24.91 13.08 37.53
C LYS A 474 -24.05 11.82 37.61
N LEU A 475 -22.95 11.81 38.37
CA LEU A 475 -22.09 10.62 38.50
C LEU A 475 -22.82 9.43 39.11
N ASN A 476 -23.73 9.62 40.08
CA ASN A 476 -24.53 8.55 40.67
C ASN A 476 -25.58 7.97 39.69
N LEU A 477 -26.23 8.81 38.87
CA LEU A 477 -27.18 8.36 37.84
C LEU A 477 -26.49 7.62 36.68
N ILE A 478 -25.34 8.14 36.30
CA ILE A 478 -24.50 7.63 35.22
C ILE A 478 -23.95 6.25 35.69
N THR A 479 -23.32 6.17 36.88
CA THR A 479 -22.69 4.94 37.39
C THR A 479 -23.63 3.75 37.60
N ALA A 480 -24.92 3.96 37.86
CA ALA A 480 -25.90 2.88 37.99
C ALA A 480 -26.13 2.12 36.66
N ARG A 481 -25.95 2.78 35.51
CA ARG A 481 -26.15 2.20 34.17
C ARG A 481 -24.83 1.91 33.44
N ALA A 482 -23.71 2.10 34.11
CA ALA A 482 -22.38 2.01 33.52
C ALA A 482 -21.99 0.57 33.14
N PRO A 483 -21.39 0.35 31.96
CA PRO A 483 -20.76 -0.91 31.59
C PRO A 483 -19.66 -1.32 32.61
N PRO A 484 -19.42 -2.63 32.83
CA PRO A 484 -18.50 -3.11 33.87
C PRO A 484 -17.11 -2.47 33.87
N ARG A 485 -16.50 -2.22 32.71
CA ARG A 485 -15.18 -1.55 32.59
C ARG A 485 -15.16 -0.13 33.16
N SER A 486 -16.22 0.65 32.93
CA SER A 486 -16.32 2.03 33.41
C SER A 486 -16.51 2.11 34.94
N ARG A 487 -16.88 1.01 35.60
CA ARG A 487 -16.95 0.94 37.07
C ARG A 487 -15.57 0.90 37.73
N CYS A 488 -14.52 0.44 37.04
CA CYS A 488 -13.15 0.45 37.58
C CYS A 488 -12.61 1.88 37.74
N TRP A 489 -12.92 2.78 36.79
CA TRP A 489 -12.57 4.20 36.89
C TRP A 489 -13.13 4.86 38.14
N ARG A 490 -14.32 4.43 38.60
CA ARG A 490 -14.91 4.92 39.86
C ARG A 490 -13.98 4.67 41.04
N ARG A 491 -13.40 3.48 41.18
CA ARG A 491 -12.49 3.19 42.30
C ARG A 491 -11.24 4.06 42.24
N SER A 492 -10.66 4.25 41.06
CA SER A 492 -9.44 5.05 40.89
C SER A 492 -9.68 6.54 41.13
N ILE A 493 -10.77 7.11 40.62
CA ILE A 493 -11.09 8.54 40.77
C ILE A 493 -11.47 8.86 42.23
N PHE A 494 -12.28 8.02 42.87
CA PHE A 494 -12.65 8.23 44.28
C PHE A 494 -11.49 7.97 45.24
N ALA A 495 -10.60 7.01 44.93
CA ALA A 495 -9.42 6.75 45.77
C ALA A 495 -8.34 7.84 45.64
N ALA A 496 -8.28 8.55 44.51
CA ALA A 496 -7.21 9.51 44.28
C ALA A 496 -7.44 10.89 44.92
N GLY A 497 -8.66 11.22 45.38
CA GLY A 497 -8.98 12.56 45.92
C GLY A 497 -8.55 13.71 45.01
N ALA A 498 -8.37 13.44 43.71
CA ALA A 498 -7.50 14.23 42.86
C ALA A 498 -8.27 15.37 42.21
N SER A 499 -7.69 16.58 42.28
CA SER A 499 -8.19 17.72 41.53
C SER A 499 -8.11 17.44 40.02
N TRP A 500 -9.07 18.01 39.28
CA TRP A 500 -9.30 17.78 37.84
C TRP A 500 -8.04 17.99 36.97
N SER A 501 -7.07 18.80 37.43
CA SER A 501 -5.78 19.04 36.76
C SER A 501 -4.90 17.80 36.66
N THR A 502 -5.01 16.86 37.61
CA THR A 502 -4.16 15.66 37.69
C THR A 502 -4.65 14.57 36.73
N ILE A 503 -5.97 14.42 36.58
CA ILE A 503 -6.60 13.41 35.71
C ILE A 503 -6.36 13.73 34.23
N ARG A 504 -6.39 15.02 33.85
CA ARG A 504 -6.19 15.46 32.46
C ARG A 504 -4.79 15.13 31.89
N ARG A 505 -3.77 15.02 32.75
CA ARG A 505 -2.41 14.63 32.32
C ARG A 505 -2.27 13.12 32.08
N SER A 506 -3.10 12.29 32.71
CA SER A 506 -3.00 10.82 32.62
C SER A 506 -3.82 10.19 31.49
N THR A 507 -4.82 10.89 30.92
CA THR A 507 -5.72 10.35 29.89
C THR A 507 -5.35 10.73 28.45
N ILE A 508 -4.28 11.52 28.26
CA ILE A 508 -3.81 11.98 26.93
C ILE A 508 -2.60 11.15 26.42
N PHE A 509 -2.20 10.07 27.11
CA PHE A 509 -1.16 9.15 26.65
C PHE A 509 -1.68 7.75 26.39
#